data_AF-G5SJ21-F1
#
_entry.id   AF-G5SJ21-F1
#
_cell.length_a   1.000
_cell.length_b   1.000
_cell.length_c   1.000
_cell.angle_alpha   90.00
_cell.angle_beta   90.00
_cell.angle_gamma   90.00
#
_symmetry.space_group_name_H-M   'P 1'
#
loop_
_entity.id
_entity.type
_entity.pdbx_description
1 polymer ?
#
loop_
_entity_poly.entity_id
_entity_poly.type
_entity_poly.pdbx_seq_one_letter_code
_entity_poly.pdbx_strand_id
1 'polypeptide(L)'
;MATHPGLTVELVPMVTRGDVILDTPLAKVGGKGLFVKELEIALLEKRADIAVHSMKDVPVAFPDGLGLVTICEREDPRDAFVSNKYHSLDDLPAGSIVGTSSLRRQCQLAERRPDLIIRSLRGNVGIIIRSLRGNVATLAHVSASWTTATMTPLSWPWPV
;
A
#
# COMPACT_ATOMS: atom_id res chain seq x y z
N MET A 1 5.79 1.52 -24.69
CA MET A 1 6.57 1.61 -25.96
C MET A 1 5.95 2.54 -27.00
N ALA A 2 4.66 2.90 -26.94
CA ALA A 2 4.03 3.77 -27.94
C ALA A 2 4.66 5.18 -28.06
N THR A 3 5.13 5.77 -26.96
CA THR A 3 5.71 7.13 -26.96
C THR A 3 7.18 7.16 -27.40
N HIS A 4 7.93 6.08 -27.16
CA HIS A 4 9.36 5.95 -27.50
C HIS A 4 9.67 4.51 -27.97
N PRO A 5 9.35 4.17 -29.22
CA PRO A 5 9.43 2.79 -29.72
C PRO A 5 10.86 2.24 -29.85
N GLY A 6 11.87 3.11 -29.98
CA GLY A 6 13.29 2.73 -30.07
C GLY A 6 14.04 2.73 -28.74
N LEU A 7 13.36 3.02 -27.62
CA LEU A 7 14.01 3.05 -26.31
C LEU A 7 14.12 1.63 -25.75
N THR A 8 15.35 1.20 -25.47
CA THR A 8 15.60 -0.04 -24.72
C THR A 8 15.36 0.22 -23.24
N VAL A 9 14.57 -0.65 -22.61
CA VAL A 9 14.27 -0.56 -21.17
C VAL A 9 14.71 -1.86 -20.51
N GLU A 10 15.52 -1.74 -19.46
CA GLU A 10 15.94 -2.84 -18.61
C GLU A 10 15.30 -2.68 -17.23
N LEU A 11 14.80 -3.79 -16.66
CA LEU A 11 14.28 -3.80 -15.30
C LEU A 11 15.41 -4.17 -14.34
N VAL A 12 15.68 -3.29 -13.38
CA VAL A 12 16.64 -3.53 -12.30
C VAL A 12 15.85 -3.83 -11.01
N PRO A 13 15.47 -5.08 -10.74
CA PRO A 13 14.69 -5.42 -9.56
C PRO A 13 15.48 -5.20 -8.28
N MET A 14 14.82 -4.67 -7.25
CA MET A 14 15.42 -4.40 -5.95
C MET A 14 14.56 -4.98 -4.83
N VAL A 15 15.20 -5.41 -3.75
CA VAL A 15 14.54 -5.83 -2.51
C VAL A 15 14.89 -4.82 -1.44
N THR A 16 13.88 -4.22 -0.82
CA THR A 16 14.07 -3.20 0.20
C THR A 16 14.06 -3.83 1.59
N ARG A 17 14.63 -3.15 2.59
CA ARG A 17 14.53 -3.61 3.98
C ARG A 17 13.08 -3.68 4.45
N GLY A 18 12.20 -2.82 3.94
CA GLY A 18 10.77 -2.84 4.21
C GLY A 18 10.08 -4.13 3.74
N ASP A 19 10.60 -4.78 2.69
CA ASP A 19 10.09 -6.07 2.21
C ASP A 19 10.56 -7.25 3.06
N VAL A 20 11.76 -7.15 3.65
CA VAL A 20 12.37 -8.21 4.46
C VAL A 20 11.90 -8.17 5.91
N ILE A 21 11.74 -6.97 6.50
CA ILE A 21 11.39 -6.81 7.92
C ILE A 21 9.86 -6.76 8.07
N LEU A 22 9.24 -7.94 8.16
CA LEU A 22 7.79 -8.07 8.36
C LEU A 22 7.37 -8.09 9.84
N ASP A 23 8.26 -8.52 10.74
CA ASP A 23 7.93 -8.86 12.13
C ASP A 23 8.11 -7.71 13.13
N THR A 24 8.65 -6.56 12.70
CA THR A 24 8.85 -5.39 13.57
C THR A 24 7.89 -4.26 13.18
N PRO A 25 7.13 -3.66 14.12
CA PRO A 25 6.27 -2.51 13.84
C PRO A 25 7.06 -1.36 13.20
N LEU A 26 6.57 -0.80 12.08
CA LEU A 26 7.17 0.35 11.35
C LEU A 26 7.49 1.51 12.32
N ALA A 27 6.61 1.75 13.28
CA ALA A 27 6.77 2.75 14.32
C ALA A 27 8.00 2.51 15.22
N LYS A 28 8.39 1.25 15.44
CA LYS A 28 9.59 0.87 16.20
C LYS A 28 10.86 0.82 15.35
N VAL A 29 10.75 0.56 14.05
CA VAL A 29 11.92 0.49 13.14
C VAL A 29 12.46 1.88 12.81
N GLY A 30 11.69 2.96 13.04
CA GLY A 30 12.22 4.32 13.07
C GLY A 30 13.10 4.66 11.85
N GLY A 31 12.55 4.60 10.65
CA GLY A 31 13.34 4.88 9.45
C GLY A 31 12.49 5.48 8.34
N LYS A 32 12.57 6.80 8.18
CA LYS A 32 12.18 7.46 6.92
C LYS A 32 12.89 6.70 5.78
N GLY A 33 12.12 6.27 4.78
CA GLY A 33 12.67 5.68 3.56
C GLY A 33 12.95 4.17 3.57
N LEU A 34 12.34 3.38 4.46
CA LEU A 34 12.48 1.91 4.50
C LEU A 34 12.19 1.18 3.17
N PHE A 35 11.42 1.80 2.28
CA PHE A 35 11.07 1.27 0.96
C PHE A 35 11.76 2.02 -0.21
N VAL A 36 12.46 3.13 0.05
CA VAL A 36 13.08 3.94 -1.01
C VAL A 36 14.60 4.00 -0.92
N LYS A 37 15.21 3.70 0.23
CA LYS A 37 16.65 3.87 0.43
C LYS A 37 17.48 3.05 -0.56
N GLU A 38 17.11 1.79 -0.79
CA GLU A 38 17.83 0.95 -1.75
C GLU A 38 17.70 1.47 -3.20
N LEU A 39 16.57 2.09 -3.53
CA LEU A 39 16.35 2.74 -4.83
C LEU A 39 17.18 4.02 -4.96
N GLU A 40 17.21 4.86 -3.94
CA GLU A 40 18.02 6.09 -3.89
C GLU A 40 19.51 5.79 -4.10
N ILE A 41 20.02 4.76 -3.42
CA ILE A 41 21.42 4.31 -3.58
C ILE A 41 21.67 3.85 -5.02
N ALA A 42 20.72 3.14 -5.65
CA ALA A 42 20.88 2.69 -7.03
C ALA A 42 21.00 3.85 -8.03
N LEU A 43 20.23 4.92 -7.82
CA LEU A 43 20.28 6.12 -8.63
C LEU A 43 21.60 6.87 -8.44
N LEU A 44 22.03 7.06 -7.18
CA LEU A 44 23.27 7.76 -6.87
C LEU A 44 24.52 7.02 -7.36
N GLU A 45 24.51 5.68 -7.31
CA GLU A 45 25.58 4.83 -7.82
C GLU A 45 25.49 4.58 -9.34
N LYS A 46 24.51 5.19 -10.02
CA LYS A 46 24.27 5.02 -11.46
C LYS A 46 24.04 3.56 -11.89
N ARG A 47 23.47 2.75 -11.00
CA ARG A 47 23.00 1.38 -11.30
C ARG A 47 21.60 1.37 -11.91
N ALA A 48 20.87 2.47 -11.80
CA ALA A 48 19.59 2.71 -12.45
C ALA A 48 19.46 4.20 -12.83
N ASP A 49 18.67 4.49 -13.85
CA ASP A 49 18.41 5.86 -14.30
C ASP A 49 17.16 6.47 -13.65
N ILE A 50 16.15 5.64 -13.36
CA ILE A 50 14.89 6.05 -12.72
C ILE A 50 14.45 5.02 -11.68
N ALA A 51 13.74 5.48 -10.66
CA ALA A 51 13.08 4.63 -9.68
C ALA A 51 11.56 4.85 -9.76
N VAL A 52 10.80 3.75 -9.76
CA VAL A 52 9.33 3.78 -9.77
C VAL A 52 8.83 3.38 -8.39
N HIS A 53 7.93 4.17 -7.81
CA HIS A 53 7.39 3.92 -6.48
C HIS A 53 5.89 4.21 -6.40
N SER A 54 5.23 3.57 -5.43
CA SER A 54 3.92 4.05 -4.96
C SER A 54 4.08 5.39 -4.27
N MET A 55 3.35 6.42 -4.72
CA MET A 55 3.52 7.80 -4.24
C MET A 55 3.32 7.96 -2.71
N LYS A 56 2.48 7.12 -2.10
CA LYS A 56 2.20 7.13 -0.65
C LYS A 56 3.43 6.85 0.24
N ASP A 57 4.45 6.24 -0.34
CA ASP A 57 5.65 5.77 0.35
C ASP A 57 6.89 6.61 -0.03
N VAL A 58 6.74 7.60 -0.92
CA VAL A 58 7.79 8.56 -1.28
C VAL A 58 8.01 9.53 -0.11
N PRO A 59 9.26 9.75 0.34
CA PRO A 59 9.55 10.65 1.44
C PRO A 59 9.32 12.12 1.06
N VAL A 60 9.09 12.96 2.06
CA VAL A 60 8.90 14.42 1.86
C VAL A 60 10.20 15.11 1.45
N ALA A 61 11.35 14.58 1.89
CA ALA A 61 12.67 15.12 1.59
C ALA A 61 13.47 14.12 0.76
N PHE A 62 14.25 14.64 -0.18
CA PHE A 62 15.13 13.86 -1.05
C PHE A 62 16.59 14.13 -0.70
N PRO A 63 17.49 13.14 -0.86
CA PRO A 63 18.93 13.39 -0.88
C PRO A 63 19.30 14.37 -1.99
N ASP A 64 20.40 15.11 -1.79
CA ASP A 64 20.94 15.99 -2.83
C ASP A 64 21.19 15.21 -4.12
N GLY A 65 20.74 15.78 -5.24
CA GLY A 65 20.87 15.16 -6.57
C GLY A 65 19.72 14.23 -6.97
N LEU A 66 18.76 13.95 -6.09
CA LEU A 66 17.55 13.20 -6.40
C LEU A 66 16.29 14.06 -6.26
N GLY A 67 15.22 13.66 -6.95
CA GLY A 67 13.94 14.35 -6.85
C GLY A 67 12.80 13.62 -7.56
N LEU A 68 11.57 14.02 -7.24
CA LEU A 68 10.38 13.55 -7.94
C LEU A 68 10.17 14.37 -9.22
N VAL A 69 10.36 13.73 -10.37
CA VAL A 69 10.26 14.39 -11.68
C VAL A 69 8.97 14.09 -12.44
N THR A 70 8.28 12.99 -12.09
CA THR A 70 7.09 12.52 -12.80
C THR A 70 6.07 11.96 -11.81
N ILE A 71 4.82 12.37 -11.97
CA ILE A 71 3.66 11.73 -11.34
C ILE A 71 2.76 11.23 -12.47
N CYS A 72 2.53 9.91 -12.52
CA CYS A 72 1.65 9.30 -13.51
C CYS A 72 0.18 9.63 -13.23
N GLU A 73 -0.70 9.32 -14.19
CA GLU A 73 -2.14 9.39 -13.99
C GLU A 73 -2.55 8.57 -12.75
N ARG A 74 -3.47 9.14 -11.96
CA ARG A 74 -3.83 8.62 -10.66
C ARG A 74 -4.94 7.58 -10.80
N GLU A 75 -4.63 6.35 -10.40
CA GLU A 75 -5.61 5.29 -10.18
C GLU A 75 -6.54 5.60 -8.98
N ASP A 76 -7.60 4.79 -8.81
CA ASP A 76 -8.57 4.95 -7.71
C ASP A 76 -7.88 5.09 -6.34
N PRO A 77 -8.02 6.25 -5.66
CA PRO A 77 -7.30 6.52 -4.41
C PRO A 77 -8.01 6.03 -3.16
N ARG A 78 -9.16 5.34 -3.30
CA ARG A 78 -9.98 4.95 -2.16
C ARG A 78 -9.37 3.78 -1.37
N ASP A 79 -9.80 3.65 -0.12
CA ASP A 79 -9.58 2.43 0.63
C ASP A 79 -10.66 1.40 0.25
N ALA A 80 -10.28 0.13 0.18
CA ALA A 80 -11.17 -0.99 -0.06
C ALA A 80 -11.42 -1.76 1.24
N PHE A 81 -12.68 -2.11 1.48
CA PHE A 81 -13.07 -3.10 2.47
C PHE A 81 -12.97 -4.50 1.85
N VAL A 82 -12.29 -5.41 2.54
CA VAL A 82 -12.11 -6.78 2.08
C VAL A 82 -12.49 -7.74 3.20
N SER A 83 -13.48 -8.60 2.93
CA SER A 83 -13.93 -9.66 3.82
C SER A 83 -14.47 -10.83 3.01
N ASN A 84 -14.36 -12.05 3.55
CA ASN A 84 -14.95 -13.25 2.95
C ASN A 84 -16.43 -13.45 3.33
N LYS A 85 -16.91 -12.77 4.37
CA LYS A 85 -18.22 -13.03 4.99
C LYS A 85 -19.15 -11.83 4.97
N TYR A 86 -18.60 -10.63 5.09
CA TYR A 86 -19.37 -9.38 5.23
C TYR A 86 -19.19 -8.53 3.97
N HIS A 87 -20.21 -7.75 3.60
CA HIS A 87 -20.16 -6.94 2.38
C HIS A 87 -19.66 -5.52 2.65
N SER A 88 -19.82 -5.03 3.87
CA SER A 88 -19.41 -3.70 4.29
C SER A 88 -18.87 -3.68 5.72
N LEU A 89 -18.28 -2.54 6.11
CA LEU A 89 -17.89 -2.29 7.50
C LEU A 89 -19.11 -2.31 8.43
N ASP A 90 -20.27 -1.84 7.96
CA ASP A 90 -21.49 -1.73 8.77
C ASP A 90 -22.07 -3.11 9.13
N ASP A 91 -21.85 -4.10 8.27
CA ASP A 91 -22.29 -5.48 8.50
C ASP A 91 -21.49 -6.21 9.58
N LEU A 92 -20.35 -5.67 10.02
CA LEU A 92 -19.51 -6.32 11.03
C LEU A 92 -20.18 -6.30 12.42
N PRO A 93 -20.37 -7.46 13.07
CA PRO A 93 -20.81 -7.51 14.46
C PRO A 93 -19.82 -6.81 15.40
N ALA A 94 -20.33 -6.33 16.54
CA ALA A 94 -19.48 -5.79 17.61
C ALA A 94 -18.40 -6.79 18.04
N GLY A 95 -17.19 -6.29 18.28
CA GLY A 95 -16.02 -7.11 18.61
C GLY A 95 -15.36 -7.82 17.41
N SER A 96 -15.82 -7.57 16.17
CA SER A 96 -15.16 -8.10 14.97
C SER A 96 -13.74 -7.55 14.81
N ILE A 97 -12.87 -8.34 14.17
CA ILE A 97 -11.46 -7.98 14.01
C ILE A 97 -11.25 -7.35 12.63
N VAL A 98 -10.66 -6.14 12.61
CA VAL A 98 -10.21 -5.48 11.37
C VAL A 98 -8.69 -5.39 11.35
N GLY A 99 -8.07 -6.03 10.35
CA GLY A 99 -6.63 -6.01 10.14
C GLY A 99 -6.17 -4.77 9.38
N THR A 100 -5.33 -3.92 9.99
CA THR A 100 -4.61 -2.86 9.28
C THR A 100 -3.41 -2.35 10.08
N SER A 101 -2.28 -2.11 9.41
CA SER A 101 -1.09 -1.46 10.00
C SER A 101 -1.04 0.06 9.78
N SER A 102 -2.02 0.63 9.06
CA SER A 102 -2.05 2.06 8.74
C SER A 102 -2.69 2.85 9.87
N LEU A 103 -1.91 3.65 10.59
CA LEU A 103 -2.43 4.52 11.66
C LEU A 103 -3.57 5.41 11.17
N ARG A 104 -3.49 5.94 9.95
CA ARG A 104 -4.57 6.71 9.31
C ARG A 104 -5.90 5.96 9.34
N ARG A 105 -5.90 4.70 8.90
CA ARG A 105 -7.11 3.86 8.88
C ARG A 105 -7.56 3.47 10.28
N GLN A 106 -6.61 3.19 11.19
CA GLN A 106 -6.93 2.83 12.56
C GLN A 106 -7.72 3.95 13.25
N CYS A 107 -7.23 5.20 13.14
CA CYS A 107 -7.91 6.35 13.73
C CYS A 107 -9.31 6.57 13.13
N GLN A 108 -9.43 6.52 11.80
CA GLN A 108 -10.72 6.69 11.11
C GLN A 108 -11.73 5.60 11.45
N LEU A 109 -11.27 4.36 11.63
CA LEU A 109 -12.11 3.24 12.06
C LEU A 109 -12.53 3.38 13.53
N ALA A 110 -11.59 3.68 14.41
CA ALA A 110 -11.86 3.79 15.85
C ALA A 110 -12.85 4.93 16.16
N GLU A 111 -12.82 6.01 15.38
CA GLU A 111 -13.80 7.11 15.48
C GLU A 111 -15.21 6.66 15.06
N ARG A 112 -15.34 5.95 13.95
CA ARG A 112 -16.65 5.56 13.38
C ARG A 112 -17.26 4.31 13.99
N ARG A 113 -16.42 3.35 14.39
CA ARG A 113 -16.79 2.02 14.86
C ARG A 113 -15.90 1.61 16.05
N PRO A 114 -16.06 2.27 17.21
CA PRO A 114 -15.25 2.01 18.41
C PRO A 114 -15.44 0.61 18.99
N ASP A 115 -16.48 -0.10 18.56
CA ASP A 115 -16.80 -1.49 18.92
C ASP A 115 -15.92 -2.54 18.21
N LEU A 116 -15.17 -2.14 17.17
CA LEU A 116 -14.32 -3.04 16.40
C LEU A 116 -12.92 -3.21 17.03
N ILE A 117 -12.37 -4.41 16.93
CA ILE A 117 -11.03 -4.72 17.41
C ILE A 117 -10.04 -4.56 16.27
N ILE A 118 -9.22 -3.50 16.32
CA ILE A 118 -8.22 -3.24 15.28
C ILE A 118 -6.92 -3.98 15.60
N ARG A 119 -6.44 -4.80 14.66
CA ARG A 119 -5.16 -5.53 14.78
C ARG A 119 -4.20 -5.18 13.65
N SER A 120 -2.91 -5.17 13.96
CA SER A 120 -1.87 -4.98 12.95
C SER A 120 -1.87 -6.15 11.97
N LEU A 121 -1.88 -5.85 10.68
CA LEU A 121 -1.77 -6.83 9.60
C LEU A 121 -0.74 -6.34 8.57
N ARG A 122 0.22 -7.21 8.22
CA ARG A 122 1.34 -6.92 7.32
C ARG A 122 1.51 -8.02 6.28
N GLY A 123 2.27 -7.68 5.25
CA GLY A 123 2.55 -8.54 4.11
C GLY A 123 2.00 -7.93 2.83
N ASN A 124 2.41 -8.51 1.71
CA ASN A 124 1.83 -8.17 0.41
C ASN A 124 0.34 -8.58 0.35
N VAL A 125 -0.32 -8.13 -0.72
CA VAL A 125 -1.74 -8.40 -0.99
C VAL A 125 -2.10 -9.89 -0.84
N GLY A 126 -1.28 -10.79 -1.38
CA GLY A 126 -1.54 -12.23 -1.31
C GLY A 126 -1.49 -12.79 0.12
N ILE A 127 -0.55 -12.33 0.96
CA ILE A 127 -0.49 -12.72 2.38
C ILE A 127 -1.72 -12.19 3.13
N ILE A 128 -2.09 -10.93 2.88
CA ILE A 128 -3.26 -10.29 3.50
C ILE A 128 -4.53 -11.08 3.17
N ILE A 129 -4.78 -11.39 1.90
CA ILE A 129 -5.98 -12.14 1.48
C ILE A 129 -6.02 -13.52 2.16
N ARG A 130 -4.90 -14.25 2.20
CA ARG A 130 -4.83 -15.58 2.83
C ARG A 130 -5.08 -15.55 4.34
N SER A 131 -4.85 -14.41 4.99
CA SER A 131 -5.11 -14.23 6.43
C SER A 131 -6.59 -14.06 6.76
N LEU A 132 -7.44 -13.75 5.77
CA LEU A 132 -8.88 -13.54 5.97
C LEU A 132 -9.58 -14.89 6.22
N ARG A 133 -9.96 -15.15 7.48
CA ARG A 133 -10.75 -16.33 7.89
C ARG A 133 -11.76 -15.93 8.97
N GLY A 134 -12.91 -16.58 9.02
CA GLY A 134 -13.92 -16.35 10.06
C GLY A 134 -14.49 -14.93 10.06
N ASN A 135 -14.53 -14.27 11.22
CA ASN A 135 -15.04 -12.90 11.40
C ASN A 135 -13.95 -11.82 11.26
N VAL A 136 -12.99 -12.03 10.35
CA VAL A 136 -11.88 -11.10 10.11
C VAL A 136 -12.10 -10.37 8.79
N ALA A 137 -11.97 -9.04 8.83
CA ALA A 137 -11.92 -8.19 7.65
C ALA A 137 -10.62 -7.38 7.62
N THR A 138 -10.31 -6.73 6.51
CA THR A 138 -9.18 -5.81 6.38
C THR A 138 -9.56 -4.58 5.58
N LEU A 139 -8.90 -3.45 5.87
CA LEU A 139 -8.93 -2.27 5.02
C LEU A 139 -7.60 -2.09 4.30
N ALA A 140 -7.67 -2.15 2.96
CA ALA A 140 -6.53 -1.98 2.06
C ALA A 140 -6.63 -0.66 1.29
N HIS A 141 -5.51 -0.16 0.75
CA HIS A 141 -5.58 0.90 -0.26
C HIS A 141 -5.90 0.22 -1.58
N VAL A 142 -6.74 0.79 -2.42
CA VAL A 142 -6.82 0.36 -3.82
C VAL A 142 -5.51 0.77 -4.49
N SER A 143 -4.60 -0.18 -4.68
CA SER A 143 -3.39 0.02 -5.48
C SER A 143 -3.59 -0.60 -6.86
N ALA A 144 -2.79 -0.16 -7.84
CA ALA A 144 -2.80 -0.70 -9.20
C ALA A 144 -2.73 -2.24 -9.24
N SER A 145 -2.04 -2.86 -8.27
CA SER A 145 -1.99 -4.33 -8.13
C SER A 145 -3.34 -4.99 -7.82
N TRP A 146 -4.29 -4.31 -7.18
CA TRP A 146 -5.65 -4.83 -6.95
C TRP A 146 -6.54 -4.69 -8.17
N THR A 147 -6.37 -3.63 -8.97
CA THR A 147 -7.09 -3.46 -10.25
C THR A 147 -6.61 -4.48 -11.30
N THR A 148 -5.32 -4.82 -11.33
CA THR A 148 -4.82 -5.90 -12.22
C THR A 148 -5.25 -7.30 -11.76
N ALA A 149 -5.47 -7.51 -10.46
CA ALA A 149 -5.88 -8.81 -9.90
C ALA A 149 -7.40 -9.13 -10.07
N THR A 150 -8.13 -8.44 -10.95
CA THR A 150 -9.57 -8.64 -11.19
C THR A 150 -10.43 -8.56 -9.91
N MET A 151 -10.14 -7.60 -9.03
CA MET A 151 -11.07 -7.20 -7.97
C MET A 151 -11.63 -5.82 -8.32
N THR A 152 -12.55 -5.78 -9.29
CA THR A 152 -13.33 -4.58 -9.61
C THR A 152 -14.07 -4.08 -8.36
N PRO A 153 -14.07 -2.78 -8.06
CA PRO A 153 -14.96 -2.24 -7.04
C PRO A 153 -16.39 -2.43 -7.53
N LEU A 154 -17.20 -3.18 -6.77
CA LEU A 154 -18.65 -3.11 -6.89
C LEU A 154 -19.03 -1.64 -6.67
N SER A 155 -19.69 -1.07 -7.68
CA SER A 155 -20.18 0.31 -7.70
C SER A 155 -20.83 0.68 -6.37
N TRP A 156 -20.34 1.73 -5.71
CA TRP A 156 -21.06 2.36 -4.60
C TRP A 156 -21.30 3.84 -4.86
N PRO A 157 -22.54 4.33 -4.73
CA PRO A 157 -22.91 5.69 -5.09
C PRO A 157 -22.85 6.58 -3.85
N TRP A 158 -21.92 7.53 -3.80
CA TRP A 158 -22.15 8.82 -3.15
C TRP A 158 -21.38 9.89 -3.91
N PRO A 159 -22.00 11.07 -4.13
CA PRO A 159 -21.39 12.13 -4.91
C PRO A 159 -20.26 12.80 -4.12
N VAL A 160 -19.29 13.28 -4.90
CA VAL A 160 -18.21 14.19 -4.52
C VAL A 160 -18.68 15.37 -3.66
#